data_AF-M2Z4B5-F1
#
_entry.id   AF-M2Z4B5-F1
#
_cell.length_a   1.000
_cell.length_b   1.000
_cell.length_c   1.000
_cell.angle_alpha   90.00
_cell.angle_beta   90.00
_cell.angle_gamma   90.00
#
_symmetry.space_group_name_H-M   'P 1'
#
loop_
_entity.id
_entity.type
_entity.pdbx_description
1 polymer ?
#
loop_
_entity_poly.entity_id
_entity_poly.type
_entity_poly.pdbx_seq_one_letter_code
_entity_poly.pdbx_strand_id
1 'polypeptide(L)'
;MRRGIEPRQNTLEFSMTAAPPLLRTLGVDEKILVVDIGANPIDGDPPYKTLLRSNHARVVGFEPNPLALEKLQTLKGKDDLYLPHAVGDGREHTLHICQGQGMTSLLEPNPNILGMLHGFPEWGRVIRKEQVPTVRLDDIPETEGVDYIKIDIQGGELMALSNAPNRLAGAVLIHTEVEFLPMYIGQPLFSDLDIFLRGHGFVLHKFHPLAGRMLQPLMLNNDVYASGNQIIWADAVYFRDISKMSAMSPAQLLKLATIAHDCYGSFDLAVRLLLEHERQTGSAYGQRLLEVMTGQRPGGNRRG
;
A
#
# COMPACT_ATOMS: atom_id res chain seq x y z
N MET A 1 -5.84 24.34 29.88
CA MET A 1 -5.67 23.01 30.53
C MET A 1 -6.91 22.16 30.25
N ARG A 2 -6.75 21.05 29.51
CA ARG A 2 -7.65 19.87 29.31
C ARG A 2 -7.28 19.28 27.93
N ARG A 3 -6.19 18.50 27.85
CA ARG A 3 -6.14 17.02 27.81
C ARG A 3 -7.08 16.42 26.76
N GLY A 4 -6.50 16.07 25.62
CA GLY A 4 -7.10 15.27 24.56
C GLY A 4 -7.46 13.88 25.07
N ILE A 5 -8.56 13.37 24.52
CA ILE A 5 -9.03 12.01 24.74
C ILE A 5 -8.94 11.35 23.37
N GLU A 6 -7.79 10.74 23.10
CA GLU A 6 -7.69 9.69 22.08
C GLU A 6 -8.51 8.48 22.56
N PRO A 7 -9.23 7.80 21.67
CA PRO A 7 -9.89 6.55 22.00
C PRO A 7 -8.81 5.49 22.29
N ARG A 8 -8.71 5.06 23.55
CA ARG A 8 -7.85 3.93 23.95
C ARG A 8 -8.41 2.64 23.36
N GLN A 9 -7.80 2.17 22.28
CA GLN A 9 -7.85 0.76 21.93
C GLN A 9 -6.85 0.03 22.85
N ASN A 10 -7.37 -0.75 23.80
CA ASN A 10 -6.58 -1.63 24.63
C ASN A 10 -6.15 -2.86 23.79
N THR A 11 -5.18 -2.66 22.92
CA THR A 11 -4.28 -3.70 22.44
C THR A 11 -2.96 -3.50 23.17
N LEU A 12 -2.29 -4.58 23.56
CA LEU A 12 -0.88 -4.54 23.94
C LEU A 12 -0.10 -3.99 22.74
N GLU A 13 -0.02 -2.67 22.61
CA GLU A 13 0.93 -2.02 21.72
C GLU A 13 2.31 -2.27 22.30
N PHE A 14 2.89 -3.39 21.88
CA PHE A 14 4.33 -3.55 21.92
C PHE A 14 4.88 -2.41 21.06
N SER A 15 5.24 -1.29 21.69
CA SER A 15 5.83 -0.13 21.04
C SER A 15 7.22 -0.53 20.54
N MET A 16 7.25 -1.16 19.37
CA MET A 16 8.44 -1.44 18.57
C MET A 16 8.62 -0.37 17.48
N THR A 17 8.11 0.85 17.70
CA THR A 17 8.24 1.99 16.78
C THR A 17 9.67 2.52 16.64
N ALA A 18 10.68 1.81 17.18
CA ALA A 18 12.09 2.18 17.11
C ALA A 18 13.02 1.02 16.71
N ALA A 19 12.49 -0.08 16.13
CA ALA A 19 13.37 -1.10 15.58
C ALA A 19 14.21 -0.50 14.42
N PRO A 20 15.55 -0.66 14.43
CA PRO A 20 16.38 -0.17 13.33
C PRO A 20 16.00 -0.87 12.01
N PRO A 21 16.14 -0.20 10.84
CA PRO A 21 15.78 -0.78 9.55
C PRO A 21 16.40 -2.17 9.36
N LEU A 22 15.61 -3.13 8.86
CA LEU A 22 15.98 -4.54 8.90
C LEU A 22 17.30 -4.82 8.17
N LEU A 23 17.45 -4.31 6.95
CA LEU A 23 18.64 -4.54 6.15
C LEU A 23 19.91 -3.95 6.79
N ARG A 24 19.80 -2.83 7.50
CA ARG A 24 20.91 -2.29 8.30
C ARG A 24 21.27 -3.21 9.46
N THR A 25 20.27 -3.74 10.16
CA THR A 25 20.46 -4.72 11.25
C THR A 25 21.15 -5.98 10.75
N LEU A 26 20.82 -6.43 9.54
CA LEU A 26 21.41 -7.60 8.91
C LEU A 26 22.78 -7.32 8.27
N GLY A 27 23.15 -6.06 8.05
CA GLY A 27 24.36 -5.67 7.32
C GLY A 27 24.30 -6.02 5.83
N VAL A 28 23.11 -5.93 5.22
CA VAL A 28 22.87 -6.28 3.83
C VAL A 28 22.55 -5.02 3.03
N ASP A 29 23.20 -4.87 1.87
CA ASP A 29 22.88 -3.82 0.92
C ASP A 29 22.00 -4.40 -0.20
N GLU A 30 20.69 -4.14 -0.09
CA GLU A 30 19.68 -4.58 -1.04
C GLU A 30 18.69 -3.43 -1.27
N LYS A 31 18.11 -3.39 -2.48
CA LYS A 31 17.14 -2.38 -2.90
C LYS A 31 15.81 -3.05 -3.26
N ILE A 32 14.75 -2.53 -2.67
CA ILE A 32 13.37 -2.89 -3.00
C ILE A 32 12.89 -1.95 -4.10
N LEU A 33 12.48 -2.51 -5.25
CA LEU A 33 11.80 -1.74 -6.28
C LEU A 33 10.33 -1.57 -5.90
N VAL A 34 9.96 -0.33 -5.59
CA VAL A 34 8.59 0.09 -5.35
C VAL A 34 8.00 0.67 -6.63
N VAL A 35 6.83 0.18 -7.01
CA VAL A 35 6.00 0.78 -8.06
C VAL A 35 4.82 1.46 -7.38
N ASP A 36 4.72 2.78 -7.52
CA ASP A 36 3.65 3.61 -6.91
C ASP A 36 2.71 4.13 -8.00
N ILE A 37 1.52 3.56 -8.07
CA ILE A 37 0.48 3.91 -9.05
C ILE A 37 -0.50 4.85 -8.37
N GLY A 38 -0.64 6.07 -8.90
CA GLY A 38 -1.33 7.16 -8.22
C GLY A 38 -0.46 7.79 -7.13
N ALA A 39 0.73 8.27 -7.53
CA ALA A 39 1.77 8.74 -6.63
C ALA A 39 1.52 10.14 -6.03
N ASN A 40 0.28 10.63 -6.05
CA ASN A 40 -0.04 12.00 -5.69
C ASN A 40 0.41 12.34 -4.25
N PRO A 41 1.28 13.34 -4.03
CA PRO A 41 1.82 13.63 -2.70
C PRO A 41 0.87 14.53 -1.89
N ILE A 42 -0.39 14.11 -1.73
CA ILE A 42 -1.43 14.79 -0.95
C ILE A 42 -1.75 14.10 0.38
N ASP A 43 -1.50 12.80 0.50
CA ASP A 43 -1.90 11.98 1.65
C ASP A 43 -0.79 11.80 2.72
N GLY A 44 0.24 12.63 2.66
CA GLY A 44 1.35 12.62 3.61
C GLY A 44 2.49 11.68 3.21
N ASP A 45 3.14 11.05 4.19
CA ASP A 45 4.26 10.16 3.90
C ASP A 45 3.74 8.83 3.31
N PRO A 46 4.36 8.29 2.25
CA PRO A 46 3.97 6.99 1.70
C PRO A 46 4.26 5.83 2.67
N PRO A 47 3.56 4.70 2.55
CA PRO A 47 3.75 3.52 3.42
C PRO A 47 5.17 2.93 3.36
N TYR A 48 5.91 3.18 2.28
CA TYR A 48 7.30 2.74 2.10
C TYR A 48 8.36 3.78 2.53
N LYS A 49 7.98 4.86 3.23
CA LYS A 49 8.91 5.93 3.65
C LYS A 49 10.13 5.44 4.41
N THR A 50 10.00 4.41 5.23
CA THR A 50 11.10 3.86 6.02
C THR A 50 12.20 3.34 5.10
N LEU A 51 11.81 2.64 4.03
CA LEU A 51 12.75 2.10 3.03
C LEU A 51 13.48 3.22 2.29
N LEU A 52 12.78 4.29 1.93
CA LEU A 52 13.39 5.48 1.32
C LEU A 52 14.40 6.14 2.28
N ARG A 53 14.01 6.41 3.52
CA ARG A 53 14.86 7.03 4.54
C ARG A 53 16.09 6.18 4.89
N SER A 54 15.99 4.86 4.77
CA SER A 54 17.11 3.95 5.01
C SER A 54 18.00 3.72 3.77
N ASN A 55 17.64 4.28 2.61
CA ASN A 55 18.29 4.06 1.31
C ASN A 55 18.18 2.60 0.79
N HIS A 56 17.06 1.93 1.09
CA HIS A 56 16.79 0.54 0.69
C HIS A 56 15.59 0.41 -0.26
N ALA A 57 15.12 1.52 -0.83
CA ALA A 57 14.16 1.52 -1.92
C ALA A 57 14.64 2.37 -3.10
N ARG A 58 14.05 2.09 -4.25
CA ARG A 58 13.95 2.97 -5.41
C ARG A 58 12.49 2.96 -5.87
N VAL A 59 11.98 4.08 -6.34
CA VAL A 59 10.57 4.23 -6.73
C VAL A 59 10.43 4.43 -8.24
N VAL A 60 9.48 3.72 -8.85
CA VAL A 60 8.91 4.06 -10.16
C VAL A 60 7.45 4.45 -9.93
N GLY A 61 7.19 5.76 -9.87
CA GLY A 61 5.88 6.32 -9.60
C GLY A 61 5.14 6.76 -10.86
N PHE A 62 3.82 6.73 -10.82
CA PHE A 62 2.94 7.14 -11.91
C PHE A 62 1.97 8.22 -11.42
N GLU A 63 2.03 9.40 -12.05
CA GLU A 63 1.17 10.53 -11.73
C GLU A 63 0.86 11.34 -13.00
N PRO A 64 -0.35 11.21 -13.58
CA PRO A 64 -0.73 11.93 -14.79
C PRO A 64 -1.05 13.41 -14.55
N ASN A 65 -1.32 13.85 -13.32
CA ASN A 65 -1.57 15.26 -13.01
C ASN A 65 -0.26 16.07 -13.09
N PRO A 66 -0.14 17.06 -14.01
CA PRO A 66 1.12 17.78 -14.21
C PRO A 66 1.63 18.53 -12.97
N LEU A 67 0.74 19.07 -12.14
CA LEU A 67 1.12 19.82 -10.94
C LEU A 67 1.62 18.88 -9.82
N ALA A 68 0.94 17.74 -9.64
CA ALA A 68 1.39 16.73 -8.69
C ALA A 68 2.72 16.11 -9.15
N LEU A 69 2.87 15.83 -10.45
CA LEU A 69 4.10 15.35 -11.03
C LEU A 69 5.26 16.33 -10.86
N GLU A 70 5.04 17.63 -11.10
CA GLU A 70 6.06 18.66 -10.87
C GLU A 70 6.54 18.63 -9.41
N LYS A 71 5.60 18.56 -8.45
CA LYS A 71 5.94 18.42 -7.03
C LYS A 71 6.75 17.15 -6.75
N LEU A 72 6.37 16.00 -7.32
CA LEU A 72 7.14 14.76 -7.18
C LEU A 72 8.55 14.87 -7.75
N GLN A 73 8.74 15.55 -8.88
CA GLN A 73 10.07 15.78 -9.45
C GLN A 73 10.97 16.61 -8.52
N THR A 74 10.40 17.50 -7.69
CA THR A 74 11.17 18.25 -6.67
C THR A 74 11.53 17.41 -5.44
N LEU A 75 10.72 16.40 -5.12
CA LEU A 75 10.86 15.57 -3.92
C LEU A 75 11.63 14.27 -4.15
N LYS A 76 11.83 13.88 -5.41
CA LYS A 76 12.37 12.57 -5.78
C LYS A 76 13.76 12.31 -5.20
N GLY A 77 13.98 11.08 -4.76
CA GLY A 77 15.31 10.56 -4.44
C GLY A 77 16.17 10.38 -5.70
N LYS A 78 17.47 10.13 -5.49
CA LYS A 78 18.44 9.95 -6.58
C LYS A 78 18.06 8.83 -7.55
N ASP A 79 17.49 7.75 -7.02
CA ASP A 79 17.17 6.53 -7.78
C ASP A 79 15.68 6.47 -8.18
N ASP A 80 14.91 7.52 -7.89
CA ASP A 80 13.46 7.54 -8.13
C ASP A 80 13.12 8.11 -9.50
N LEU A 81 12.09 7.54 -10.13
CA LEU A 81 11.54 7.94 -11.40
C LEU A 81 10.03 8.17 -11.26
N TYR A 82 9.53 9.31 -11.72
CA TYR A 82 8.09 9.59 -11.78
C TYR A 82 7.67 9.83 -13.23
N LEU A 83 6.66 9.08 -13.68
CA LEU A 83 6.18 9.04 -15.06
C LEU A 83 4.81 9.71 -15.19
N PRO A 84 4.56 10.49 -16.26
CA PRO A 84 3.32 11.25 -16.49
C PRO A 84 2.17 10.39 -17.03
N HIS A 85 2.03 9.14 -16.58
CA HIS A 85 1.09 8.18 -17.17
C HIS A 85 0.01 7.76 -16.18
N ALA A 86 -1.23 7.66 -16.67
CA ALA A 86 -2.27 6.89 -16.00
C ALA A 86 -2.07 5.40 -16.31
N VAL A 87 -2.09 4.54 -15.29
CA VAL A 87 -1.96 3.09 -15.47
C VAL A 87 -3.34 2.46 -15.61
N GLY A 88 -3.53 1.58 -16.59
CA GLY A 88 -4.81 0.95 -16.91
C GLY A 88 -4.65 -0.19 -17.91
N ASP A 89 -5.58 -0.29 -18.86
CA ASP A 89 -5.63 -1.37 -19.86
C ASP A 89 -4.88 -1.05 -21.18
N GLY A 90 -4.22 0.11 -21.26
CA GLY A 90 -3.52 0.56 -22.47
C GLY A 90 -4.42 1.27 -23.48
N ARG A 91 -5.67 1.57 -23.12
CA ARG A 91 -6.64 2.27 -23.98
C ARG A 91 -6.88 3.68 -23.48
N GLU A 92 -7.58 4.46 -24.31
CA GLU A 92 -8.06 5.78 -23.94
C GLU A 92 -9.36 5.67 -23.12
N HIS A 93 -9.45 6.44 -22.03
CA HIS A 93 -10.59 6.49 -21.13
C HIS A 93 -10.99 7.94 -20.83
N THR A 94 -12.22 8.14 -20.38
CA THR A 94 -12.68 9.44 -19.87
C THR A 94 -12.29 9.59 -18.41
N LEU A 95 -11.45 10.58 -18.10
CA LEU A 95 -11.15 11.02 -16.74
C LEU A 95 -12.23 11.98 -16.24
N HIS A 96 -12.84 11.66 -15.11
CA HIS A 96 -13.85 12.47 -14.42
C HIS A 96 -13.16 13.30 -13.34
N ILE A 97 -12.76 14.52 -13.69
CA ILE A 97 -12.08 15.43 -12.77
C ILE A 97 -13.13 16.02 -11.83
N CYS A 98 -12.97 15.71 -10.55
CA CYS A 98 -13.90 16.08 -9.50
C CYS A 98 -13.42 17.31 -8.72
N GLN A 99 -14.34 17.94 -8.00
CA GLN A 99 -14.04 19.08 -7.13
C GLN A 99 -13.01 18.72 -6.04
N GLY A 100 -13.13 17.52 -5.46
CA GLY A 100 -12.10 16.93 -4.60
C GLY A 100 -11.05 16.23 -5.45
N GLN A 101 -9.78 16.60 -5.30
CA GLN A 101 -8.69 16.00 -6.09
C GLN A 101 -8.62 14.47 -5.89
N GLY A 102 -8.74 14.01 -4.64
CA GLY A 102 -8.80 12.58 -4.30
C GLY A 102 -10.08 11.86 -4.73
N MET A 103 -11.02 12.51 -5.42
CA MET A 103 -12.20 11.86 -6.01
C MET A 103 -12.10 11.73 -7.54
N THR A 104 -11.01 12.19 -8.15
CA THR A 104 -10.81 12.10 -9.60
C THR A 104 -10.54 10.67 -10.02
N SER A 105 -11.32 10.14 -10.97
CA SER A 105 -11.27 8.74 -11.39
C SER A 105 -11.60 8.59 -12.88
N LEU A 106 -11.19 7.45 -13.48
CA LEU A 106 -11.71 7.03 -14.78
C LEU A 106 -13.19 6.62 -14.71
N LEU A 107 -13.68 6.30 -13.51
CA LEU A 107 -15.08 5.94 -13.28
C LEU A 107 -15.92 7.18 -12.93
N GLU A 108 -17.20 7.14 -13.30
CA GLU A 108 -18.14 8.23 -12.99
C GLU A 108 -18.59 8.15 -11.52
N PRO A 109 -18.54 9.23 -10.74
CA PRO A 109 -19.01 9.24 -9.35
C PRO A 109 -20.48 8.80 -9.22
N ASN A 110 -20.79 8.00 -8.20
CA ASN A 110 -22.12 7.45 -7.99
C ASN A 110 -22.98 8.34 -7.08
N PRO A 111 -23.89 9.17 -7.62
CA PRO A 111 -24.63 10.16 -6.82
C PRO A 111 -25.51 9.53 -5.75
N ASN A 112 -25.99 8.30 -5.97
CA ASN A 112 -26.84 7.60 -4.99
C ASN A 112 -26.05 7.20 -3.74
N ILE A 113 -24.79 6.78 -3.92
CA ILE A 113 -23.92 6.41 -2.79
C ILE A 113 -23.36 7.65 -2.13
N LEU A 114 -22.82 8.59 -2.92
CA LEU A 114 -22.23 9.81 -2.41
C LEU A 114 -23.26 10.66 -1.65
N GLY A 115 -24.52 10.69 -2.11
CA GLY A 115 -25.63 11.37 -1.45
C GLY A 115 -25.90 10.94 -0.01
N MET A 116 -25.50 9.73 0.37
CA MET A 116 -25.68 9.22 1.75
C MET A 116 -24.55 9.64 2.70
N LEU A 117 -23.45 10.22 2.18
CA LEU A 117 -22.24 10.48 2.94
C LEU A 117 -21.98 11.99 3.02
N HIS A 118 -21.56 12.49 4.18
CA HIS A 118 -21.29 13.93 4.34
C HIS A 118 -20.09 14.37 3.48
N GLY A 119 -20.18 15.54 2.85
CA GLY A 119 -19.11 16.12 2.01
C GLY A 119 -18.97 15.50 0.61
N PHE A 120 -19.15 14.19 0.47
CA PHE A 120 -18.97 13.45 -0.78
C PHE A 120 -19.79 13.97 -1.99
N PRO A 121 -21.03 14.47 -1.86
CA PRO A 121 -21.75 15.03 -3.00
C PRO A 121 -21.04 16.23 -3.63
N GLU A 122 -20.38 17.06 -2.81
CA GLU A 122 -19.57 18.16 -3.35
C GLU A 122 -18.21 17.65 -3.83
N TRP A 123 -17.51 16.82 -3.04
CA TRP A 123 -16.19 16.33 -3.44
C TRP A 123 -16.22 15.52 -4.74
N GLY A 124 -17.25 14.70 -4.95
CA GLY A 124 -17.47 13.93 -6.16
C GLY A 124 -18.15 14.69 -7.30
N ARG A 125 -18.40 16.00 -7.17
CA ARG A 125 -18.98 16.80 -8.26
C ARG A 125 -17.95 16.90 -9.40
N VAL A 126 -18.30 16.35 -10.56
CA VAL A 126 -17.47 16.45 -11.76
C VAL A 126 -17.44 17.89 -12.25
N ILE A 127 -16.26 18.49 -12.27
CA ILE A 127 -16.03 19.85 -12.76
C ILE A 127 -15.54 19.88 -14.21
N ARG A 128 -14.96 18.77 -14.68
CA ARG A 128 -14.40 18.64 -16.03
C ARG A 128 -14.27 17.17 -16.41
N LYS A 129 -14.43 16.86 -17.70
CA LYS A 129 -14.12 15.53 -18.26
C LYS A 129 -13.00 15.68 -19.29
N GLU A 130 -12.07 14.73 -19.32
CA GLU A 130 -10.96 14.70 -20.29
C GLU A 130 -10.75 13.30 -20.85
N GLN A 131 -10.31 13.19 -22.09
CA GLN A 131 -9.81 11.93 -22.63
C GLN A 131 -8.34 11.76 -22.25
N VAL A 132 -8.01 10.64 -21.62
CA VAL A 132 -6.64 10.33 -21.21
C VAL A 132 -6.23 8.94 -21.71
N PRO A 133 -5.04 8.80 -22.34
CA PRO A 133 -4.50 7.49 -22.63
C PRO A 133 -4.01 6.82 -21.33
N THR A 134 -4.21 5.51 -21.22
CA THR A 134 -3.61 4.70 -20.16
C THR A 134 -2.47 3.86 -20.71
N VAL A 135 -1.57 3.43 -19.84
CA VAL A 135 -0.51 2.46 -20.15
C VAL A 135 -0.73 1.18 -19.35
N ARG A 136 -0.38 0.03 -19.93
CA ARG A 136 -0.31 -1.22 -19.16
C ARG A 136 0.99 -1.24 -18.37
N LEU A 137 0.93 -1.64 -17.10
CA LEU A 137 2.11 -1.67 -16.25
C LEU A 137 3.20 -2.60 -16.79
N ASP A 138 2.80 -3.73 -17.36
CA ASP A 138 3.71 -4.70 -18.00
C ASP A 138 4.48 -4.13 -19.20
N ASP A 139 3.94 -3.09 -19.86
CA ASP A 139 4.55 -2.48 -21.04
C ASP A 139 5.60 -1.40 -20.66
N ILE A 140 5.76 -1.10 -19.36
CA ILE A 140 6.74 -0.14 -18.84
C ILE A 140 8.01 -0.88 -18.38
N PRO A 141 9.16 -0.74 -19.07
CA PRO A 141 10.39 -1.47 -18.76
C PRO A 141 10.90 -1.19 -17.34
N GLU A 142 10.76 0.03 -16.84
CA GLU A 142 11.29 0.45 -15.54
C GLU A 142 10.60 -0.24 -14.35
N THR A 143 9.43 -0.85 -14.59
CA THR A 143 8.69 -1.62 -13.57
C THR A 143 9.08 -3.10 -13.52
N GLU A 144 10.01 -3.54 -14.39
CA GLU A 144 10.50 -4.92 -14.39
C GLU A 144 11.23 -5.27 -13.09
N GLY A 145 10.90 -6.43 -12.54
CA GLY A 145 11.43 -6.87 -11.24
C GLY A 145 10.84 -6.13 -10.05
N VAL A 146 9.64 -5.55 -10.18
CA VAL A 146 8.92 -4.94 -9.05
C VAL A 146 8.78 -5.90 -7.89
N ASP A 147 9.02 -5.40 -6.69
CA ASP A 147 8.90 -6.13 -5.43
C ASP A 147 7.65 -5.71 -4.65
N TYR A 148 7.33 -4.42 -4.67
CA TYR A 148 6.23 -3.82 -3.94
C TYR A 148 5.42 -2.93 -4.90
N ILE A 149 4.17 -3.30 -5.14
CA ILE A 149 3.20 -2.43 -5.83
C ILE A 149 2.35 -1.70 -4.77
N LYS A 150 2.36 -0.36 -4.79
CA LYS A 150 1.33 0.46 -4.16
C LYS A 150 0.42 1.01 -5.27
N ILE A 151 -0.88 0.93 -5.08
CA ILE A 151 -1.87 1.42 -6.05
C ILE A 151 -3.04 2.08 -5.33
N ASP A 152 -3.33 3.31 -5.74
CA ASP A 152 -4.50 4.07 -5.29
C ASP A 152 -4.88 5.02 -6.44
N ILE A 153 -5.86 4.60 -7.23
CA ILE A 153 -6.33 5.33 -8.42
C ILE A 153 -7.85 5.39 -8.48
N GLN A 154 -8.50 5.33 -7.31
CA GLN A 154 -9.91 5.63 -7.09
C GLN A 154 -10.85 4.76 -7.93
N GLY A 155 -10.75 3.43 -7.80
CA GLY A 155 -11.62 2.44 -8.45
C GLY A 155 -11.06 1.80 -9.72
N GLY A 156 -9.89 2.25 -10.19
CA GLY A 156 -9.19 1.70 -11.36
C GLY A 156 -8.30 0.48 -11.07
N GLU A 157 -8.19 0.06 -9.81
CA GLU A 157 -7.19 -0.88 -9.29
C GLU A 157 -7.26 -2.23 -10.03
N LEU A 158 -8.46 -2.82 -10.13
CA LEU A 158 -8.63 -4.11 -10.81
C LEU A 158 -8.27 -4.03 -12.30
N MET A 159 -8.58 -2.93 -12.97
CA MET A 159 -8.23 -2.73 -14.38
C MET A 159 -6.71 -2.68 -14.56
N ALA A 160 -6.02 -1.88 -13.75
CA ALA A 160 -4.56 -1.77 -13.81
C ALA A 160 -3.87 -3.10 -13.49
N LEU A 161 -4.29 -3.78 -12.42
CA LEU A 161 -3.66 -5.03 -11.97
C LEU A 161 -3.96 -6.21 -12.91
N SER A 162 -5.19 -6.34 -13.43
CA SER A 162 -5.54 -7.40 -14.39
C SER A 162 -4.79 -7.30 -15.72
N ASN A 163 -4.25 -6.12 -16.05
CA ASN A 163 -3.42 -5.89 -17.23
C ASN A 163 -1.91 -5.91 -16.93
N ALA A 164 -1.51 -6.36 -15.73
CA ALA A 164 -0.12 -6.43 -15.26
C ALA A 164 0.34 -7.83 -14.78
N PRO A 165 -0.04 -8.96 -15.44
CA PRO A 165 0.26 -10.30 -14.93
C PRO A 165 1.76 -10.58 -14.75
N ASN A 166 2.64 -10.01 -15.58
CA ASN A 166 4.08 -10.22 -15.44
C ASN A 166 4.64 -9.49 -14.21
N ARG A 167 4.19 -8.26 -13.93
CA ARG A 167 4.56 -7.53 -12.71
C ARG A 167 3.99 -8.20 -11.47
N LEU A 168 2.75 -8.66 -11.54
CA LEU A 168 2.11 -9.42 -10.47
C LEU A 168 2.82 -10.74 -10.15
N ALA A 169 3.52 -11.37 -11.10
CA ALA A 169 4.29 -12.59 -10.84
C ALA A 169 5.58 -12.35 -10.02
N GLY A 170 6.19 -11.16 -10.17
CA GLY A 170 7.41 -10.78 -9.46
C GLY A 170 7.17 -10.22 -8.06
N ALA A 171 6.13 -9.39 -7.90
CA ALA A 171 5.88 -8.65 -6.66
C ALA A 171 5.71 -9.56 -5.43
N VAL A 172 6.29 -9.20 -4.30
CA VAL A 172 6.07 -9.91 -3.03
C VAL A 172 4.94 -9.28 -2.21
N LEU A 173 4.54 -8.05 -2.55
CA LEU A 173 3.58 -7.26 -1.80
C LEU A 173 2.75 -6.33 -2.68
N ILE A 174 1.47 -6.22 -2.35
CA ILE A 174 0.55 -5.23 -2.94
C ILE A 174 -0.12 -4.47 -1.81
N HIS A 175 -0.06 -3.14 -1.89
CA HIS A 175 -0.84 -2.22 -1.06
C HIS A 175 -1.83 -1.53 -1.99
N THR A 176 -3.12 -1.74 -1.77
CA THR A 176 -4.17 -1.20 -2.63
C THR A 176 -5.27 -0.55 -1.80
N GLU A 177 -5.78 0.59 -2.24
CA GLU A 177 -7.10 1.05 -1.78
C GLU A 177 -8.16 0.04 -2.23
N VAL A 178 -9.18 -0.19 -1.38
CA VAL A 178 -10.33 -1.03 -1.67
C VAL A 178 -11.60 -0.39 -1.12
N GLU A 179 -12.70 -0.54 -1.85
CA GLU A 179 -13.98 0.04 -1.48
C GLU A 179 -14.99 -1.02 -1.05
N PHE A 180 -15.82 -0.64 -0.07
CA PHE A 180 -16.91 -1.48 0.45
C PHE A 180 -18.28 -0.98 -0.02
N LEU A 181 -18.33 0.22 -0.60
CA LEU A 181 -19.49 0.78 -1.30
C LEU A 181 -19.04 1.23 -2.69
N PRO A 182 -19.90 1.13 -3.72
CA PRO A 182 -19.55 1.56 -5.08
C PRO A 182 -19.64 3.08 -5.18
N MET A 183 -18.60 3.77 -4.70
CA MET A 183 -18.44 5.22 -4.73
C MET A 183 -18.46 5.76 -6.16
N TYR A 184 -18.09 4.92 -7.12
CA TYR A 184 -18.23 5.16 -8.56
C TYR A 184 -19.14 4.11 -9.22
N ILE A 185 -19.73 4.47 -10.35
CA ILE A 185 -20.60 3.60 -11.15
C ILE A 185 -19.76 2.48 -11.77
N GLY A 186 -20.13 1.22 -11.49
CA GLY A 186 -19.43 0.05 -12.02
C GLY A 186 -18.09 -0.25 -11.35
N GLN A 187 -17.80 0.39 -10.22
CA GLN A 187 -16.58 0.17 -9.44
C GLN A 187 -16.49 -1.28 -8.92
N PRO A 188 -15.38 -2.00 -9.18
CA PRO A 188 -15.06 -3.23 -8.47
C PRO A 188 -14.92 -2.98 -6.98
N LEU A 189 -15.48 -3.85 -6.13
CA LEU A 189 -15.37 -3.71 -4.69
C LEU A 189 -14.21 -4.56 -4.13
N PHE A 190 -13.95 -4.43 -2.83
CA PHE A 190 -13.01 -5.27 -2.09
C PHE A 190 -13.12 -6.76 -2.45
N SER A 191 -14.34 -7.30 -2.57
CA SER A 191 -14.56 -8.72 -2.90
C SER A 191 -14.00 -9.11 -4.27
N ASP A 192 -14.12 -8.23 -5.25
CA ASP A 192 -13.64 -8.49 -6.62
C ASP A 192 -12.11 -8.46 -6.64
N LEU A 193 -11.51 -7.49 -5.94
CA LEU A 193 -10.05 -7.38 -5.78
C LEU A 193 -9.48 -8.56 -4.98
N ASP A 194 -10.11 -8.97 -3.87
CA ASP A 194 -9.65 -10.10 -3.05
C ASP A 194 -9.67 -11.41 -3.85
N ILE A 195 -10.76 -11.69 -4.57
CA ILE A 195 -10.85 -12.87 -5.44
C ILE A 195 -9.73 -12.85 -6.50
N PHE A 196 -9.54 -11.70 -7.17
CA PHE A 196 -8.51 -11.54 -8.18
C PHE A 196 -7.09 -11.75 -7.63
N LEU A 197 -6.76 -11.09 -6.51
CA LEU A 197 -5.43 -11.14 -5.90
C LEU A 197 -5.11 -12.53 -5.33
N ARG A 198 -6.10 -13.22 -4.74
CA ARG A 198 -5.95 -14.63 -4.35
C ARG A 198 -5.66 -15.53 -5.55
N GLY A 199 -6.32 -15.29 -6.68
CA GLY A 199 -6.04 -15.96 -7.94
C GLY A 199 -4.59 -15.79 -8.41
N HIS A 200 -3.93 -14.69 -8.02
CA HIS A 200 -2.52 -14.40 -8.32
C HIS A 200 -1.57 -14.77 -7.18
N GLY A 201 -2.01 -15.57 -6.20
CA GLY A 201 -1.15 -16.10 -5.14
C GLY A 201 -0.82 -15.08 -4.04
N PHE A 202 -1.66 -14.06 -3.86
CA PHE A 202 -1.59 -13.15 -2.73
C PHE A 202 -2.64 -13.49 -1.65
N VAL A 203 -2.36 -13.12 -0.41
CA VAL A 203 -3.27 -13.27 0.72
C VAL A 203 -3.38 -11.94 1.48
N LEU A 204 -4.60 -11.58 1.86
CA LEU A 204 -4.83 -10.40 2.70
C LEU A 204 -4.13 -10.57 4.04
N HIS A 205 -3.26 -9.63 4.39
CA HIS A 205 -2.54 -9.59 5.66
C HIS A 205 -3.26 -8.71 6.68
N LYS A 206 -3.61 -7.48 6.29
CA LYS A 206 -4.32 -6.52 7.15
C LYS A 206 -4.98 -5.39 6.35
N PHE A 207 -5.91 -4.70 7.01
CA PHE A 207 -6.33 -3.35 6.62
C PHE A 207 -5.59 -2.30 7.45
N HIS A 208 -5.24 -1.15 6.86
CA HIS A 208 -4.61 -0.06 7.60
C HIS A 208 -4.65 1.30 6.87
N PRO A 209 -5.67 2.16 7.09
CA PRO A 209 -6.80 2.02 8.02
C PRO A 209 -8.03 1.33 7.41
N LEU A 210 -9.02 1.03 8.26
CA LEU A 210 -10.39 0.71 7.85
C LEU A 210 -11.24 1.98 8.07
N ALA A 211 -11.70 2.60 6.99
CA ALA A 211 -12.32 3.91 7.04
C ALA A 211 -13.85 3.82 7.02
N GLY A 212 -14.45 4.38 8.07
CA GLY A 212 -15.90 4.53 8.18
C GLY A 212 -16.37 5.97 7.99
N ARG A 213 -17.68 6.12 7.78
CA ARG A 213 -18.37 7.41 7.76
C ARG A 213 -19.73 7.31 8.46
N MET A 214 -20.17 8.43 9.01
CA MET A 214 -21.56 8.59 9.41
C MET A 214 -22.45 8.77 8.18
N LEU A 215 -23.58 8.07 8.15
CA LEU A 215 -24.61 8.25 7.13
C LEU A 215 -25.43 9.51 7.42
N GLN A 216 -25.76 10.28 6.38
CA GLN A 216 -26.67 11.40 6.47
C GLN A 216 -28.05 10.95 6.97
N PRO A 217 -28.77 11.79 7.74
CA PRO A 217 -28.42 13.16 8.13
C PRO A 217 -27.68 13.27 9.49
N LEU A 218 -27.33 12.15 10.15
CA LEU A 218 -26.70 12.19 11.47
C LEU A 218 -25.26 12.69 11.37
N MET A 219 -24.89 13.67 12.20
CA MET A 219 -23.51 14.18 12.31
C MET A 219 -23.13 14.35 13.78
N LEU A 220 -21.98 13.80 14.17
CA LEU A 220 -21.47 13.95 15.53
C LEU A 220 -20.50 15.13 15.59
N ASN A 221 -20.61 15.95 16.63
CA ASN A 221 -19.69 17.06 16.92
C ASN A 221 -19.47 18.04 15.76
N ASN A 222 -20.41 18.14 14.82
CA ASN A 222 -20.29 18.94 13.61
C ASN A 222 -19.04 18.59 12.77
N ASP A 223 -18.66 17.30 12.75
CA ASP A 223 -17.53 16.78 12.00
C ASP A 223 -17.99 15.91 10.82
N VAL A 224 -17.69 16.35 9.60
CA VAL A 224 -18.02 15.65 8.35
C VAL A 224 -17.18 14.39 8.13
N TYR A 225 -16.05 14.27 8.84
CA TYR A 225 -15.16 13.11 8.82
C TYR A 225 -15.45 12.13 9.96
N ALA A 226 -16.42 12.45 10.83
CA ALA A 226 -16.79 11.57 11.93
C ALA A 226 -17.11 10.16 11.40
N SER A 227 -16.37 9.18 11.92
CA SER A 227 -16.55 7.78 11.54
C SER A 227 -17.74 7.19 12.28
N GLY A 228 -18.62 6.53 11.53
CA GLY A 228 -19.69 5.69 12.05
C GLY A 228 -19.40 4.22 11.81
N ASN A 229 -20.42 3.38 11.95
CA ASN A 229 -20.29 1.93 11.73
C ASN A 229 -20.35 1.54 10.24
N GLN A 230 -20.65 2.47 9.33
CA GLN A 230 -20.61 2.21 7.89
C GLN A 230 -19.19 2.35 7.37
N ILE A 231 -18.55 1.22 7.07
CA ILE A 231 -17.25 1.18 6.40
C ILE A 231 -17.46 1.55 4.92
N ILE A 232 -16.58 2.36 4.37
CA ILE A 232 -16.66 2.83 2.98
C ILE A 232 -15.44 2.47 2.13
N TRP A 233 -14.24 2.50 2.71
CA TRP A 233 -12.98 2.13 2.05
C TRP A 233 -11.95 1.65 3.07
N ALA A 234 -10.88 1.04 2.59
CA ALA A 234 -9.70 0.74 3.38
C ALA A 234 -8.46 0.71 2.48
N ASP A 235 -7.31 0.90 3.11
CA ASP A 235 -6.05 0.41 2.57
C ASP A 235 -5.94 -1.09 2.90
N ALA A 236 -5.79 -1.93 1.89
CA ALA A 236 -5.60 -3.36 2.02
C ALA A 236 -4.17 -3.77 1.65
N VAL A 237 -3.55 -4.54 2.55
CA VAL A 237 -2.17 -5.01 2.39
C VAL A 237 -2.19 -6.51 2.12
N TYR A 238 -1.70 -6.89 0.95
CA TYR A 238 -1.62 -8.26 0.48
C TYR A 238 -0.16 -8.70 0.37
N PHE A 239 0.16 -9.83 0.99
CA PHE A 239 1.48 -10.47 0.86
C PHE A 239 1.39 -11.66 -0.07
N ARG A 240 2.50 -11.97 -0.76
CA ARG A 240 2.63 -13.26 -1.43
C ARG A 240 2.33 -14.38 -0.42
N ASP A 241 1.56 -15.38 -0.84
CA ASP A 241 1.03 -16.45 0.03
C ASP A 241 2.14 -17.12 0.86
N ILE A 242 2.22 -16.71 2.13
CA ILE A 242 3.26 -17.15 3.07
C ILE A 242 3.11 -18.62 3.45
N SER A 243 1.95 -19.25 3.21
CA SER A 243 1.79 -20.70 3.38
C SER A 243 2.64 -21.50 2.37
N LYS A 244 3.08 -20.84 1.30
CA LYS A 244 3.93 -21.39 0.22
C LYS A 244 5.33 -20.76 0.19
N MET A 245 5.78 -20.16 1.29
CA MET A 245 7.07 -19.45 1.36
C MET A 245 8.28 -20.33 1.00
N SER A 246 8.20 -21.65 1.15
CA SER A 246 9.28 -22.56 0.72
C SER A 246 9.52 -22.59 -0.79
N ALA A 247 8.56 -22.10 -1.59
CA ALA A 247 8.69 -21.94 -3.04
C ALA A 247 9.20 -20.54 -3.44
N MET A 248 9.29 -19.60 -2.50
CA MET A 248 9.87 -18.27 -2.77
C MET A 248 11.39 -18.37 -2.82
N SER A 249 12.00 -17.56 -3.69
CA SER A 249 13.46 -17.43 -3.73
C SER A 249 14.00 -16.72 -2.48
N PRO A 250 15.29 -16.90 -2.15
CA PRO A 250 15.91 -16.15 -1.05
C PRO A 250 15.74 -14.63 -1.18
N ALA A 251 15.89 -14.08 -2.37
CA ALA A 251 15.70 -12.65 -2.60
C ALA A 251 14.26 -12.20 -2.25
N GLN A 252 13.25 -12.96 -2.66
CA GLN A 252 11.85 -12.66 -2.33
C GLN A 252 11.58 -12.75 -0.83
N LEU A 253 12.12 -13.76 -0.15
CA LEU A 253 11.99 -13.92 1.31
C LEU A 253 12.61 -12.74 2.06
N LEU A 254 13.83 -12.33 1.67
CA LEU A 254 14.52 -11.19 2.28
C LEU A 254 13.74 -9.89 2.06
N LYS A 255 13.29 -9.63 0.83
CA LYS A 255 12.54 -8.41 0.49
C LYS A 255 11.19 -8.36 1.20
N LEU A 256 10.43 -9.45 1.21
CA LEU A 256 9.16 -9.51 1.92
C LEU A 256 9.36 -9.34 3.43
N ALA A 257 10.41 -9.94 4.02
CA ALA A 257 10.73 -9.76 5.43
C ALA A 257 11.05 -8.30 5.75
N THR A 258 11.85 -7.64 4.90
CA THR A 258 12.18 -6.21 5.03
C THR A 258 10.93 -5.35 4.97
N ILE A 259 10.03 -5.56 4.00
CA ILE A 259 8.82 -4.74 3.88
C ILE A 259 7.89 -5.01 5.07
N ALA A 260 7.70 -6.27 5.46
CA ALA A 260 6.88 -6.64 6.62
C ALA A 260 7.38 -5.95 7.91
N HIS A 261 8.69 -5.90 8.11
CA HIS A 261 9.33 -5.24 9.25
C HIS A 261 9.25 -3.71 9.17
N ASP A 262 9.80 -3.11 8.11
CA ASP A 262 10.08 -1.67 8.03
C ASP A 262 8.84 -0.83 7.67
N CYS A 263 7.87 -1.40 6.95
CA CYS A 263 6.67 -0.70 6.50
C CYS A 263 5.43 -1.02 7.33
N TYR A 264 5.31 -2.25 7.84
CA TYR A 264 4.07 -2.75 8.43
C TYR A 264 4.19 -3.23 9.87
N GLY A 265 5.38 -3.18 10.48
CA GLY A 265 5.62 -3.61 11.87
C GLY A 265 5.25 -5.08 12.13
N SER A 266 5.24 -5.92 11.09
CA SER A 266 4.91 -7.34 11.17
C SER A 266 6.17 -8.15 11.48
N PHE A 267 6.71 -7.92 12.68
CA PHE A 267 8.00 -8.44 13.13
C PHE A 267 8.03 -9.97 13.24
N ASP A 268 6.93 -10.57 13.69
CA ASP A 268 6.73 -12.01 13.77
C ASP A 268 6.82 -12.66 12.38
N LEU A 269 6.17 -12.05 11.39
CA LEU A 269 6.26 -12.48 10.00
C LEU A 269 7.68 -12.31 9.45
N ALA A 270 8.32 -11.17 9.71
CA ALA A 270 9.69 -10.93 9.26
C ALA A 270 10.66 -12.00 9.78
N VAL A 271 10.57 -12.36 11.07
CA VAL A 271 11.33 -13.48 11.63
C VAL A 271 11.02 -14.79 10.91
N ARG A 272 9.73 -15.10 10.70
CA ARG A 272 9.31 -16.34 10.03
C ARG A 272 9.90 -16.46 8.62
N LEU A 273 9.87 -15.39 7.85
CA LEU A 273 10.42 -15.33 6.49
C LEU A 273 11.95 -15.46 6.48
N LEU A 274 12.64 -14.81 7.43
CA LEU A 274 14.10 -14.92 7.53
C LEU A 274 14.57 -16.30 8.00
N LEU A 275 13.79 -17.02 8.83
CA LEU A 275 14.09 -18.41 9.17
C LEU A 275 13.99 -19.33 7.95
N GLU A 276 13.02 -19.09 7.07
CA GLU A 276 12.94 -19.82 5.80
C GLU A 276 14.09 -19.43 4.85
N HIS A 277 14.46 -18.16 4.79
CA HIS A 277 15.65 -17.70 4.05
C HIS A 277 16.93 -18.40 4.56
N GLU A 278 17.09 -18.47 5.87
CA GLU A 278 18.19 -19.16 6.55
C GLU A 278 18.21 -20.65 6.22
N ARG A 279 17.05 -21.32 6.23
CA ARG A 279 16.95 -22.72 5.79
C ARG A 279 17.43 -22.94 4.36
N GLN A 280 17.20 -21.98 3.46
CA GLN A 280 17.59 -22.08 2.05
C GLN A 280 19.05 -21.70 1.77
N THR A 281 19.64 -20.82 2.58
CA THR A 281 20.95 -20.20 2.26
C THR A 281 22.05 -20.51 3.27
N GLY A 282 21.71 -20.98 4.47
CA GLY A 282 22.63 -21.09 5.60
C GLY A 282 23.02 -19.75 6.25
N SER A 283 22.38 -18.63 5.86
CA SER A 283 22.57 -17.33 6.52
C SER A 283 22.10 -17.38 7.98
N ALA A 284 22.61 -16.55 8.89
CA ALA A 284 22.09 -16.43 10.26
C ALA A 284 21.07 -15.27 10.43
N TYR A 285 20.28 -14.97 9.40
CA TYR A 285 19.45 -13.75 9.39
C TYR A 285 18.25 -13.86 10.32
N GLY A 286 17.58 -15.01 10.32
CA GLY A 286 16.43 -15.26 11.18
C GLY A 286 16.82 -15.24 12.65
N GLN A 287 17.93 -15.92 12.99
CA GLN A 287 18.46 -15.97 14.34
C GLN A 287 18.84 -14.58 14.84
N ARG A 288 19.54 -13.77 14.03
CA ARG A 288 19.92 -12.40 14.41
C ARG A 288 18.71 -11.51 14.70
N LEU A 289 17.67 -11.56 13.87
CA LEU A 289 16.46 -10.77 14.13
C LEU A 289 15.73 -11.28 15.39
N LEU A 290 15.64 -12.60 15.57
CA LEU A 290 15.02 -13.20 16.76
C LEU A 290 15.74 -12.79 18.05
N GLU A 291 17.07 -12.75 18.06
CA GLU A 291 17.89 -12.28 19.19
C GLU A 291 17.59 -10.81 19.51
N VAL A 292 17.53 -9.95 18.50
CA VAL A 292 17.20 -8.52 18.65
C VAL A 292 15.79 -8.34 19.22
N MET A 293 14.82 -9.10 18.71
CA MET A 293 13.40 -8.98 19.11
C MET A 293 13.11 -9.57 20.50
N THR A 294 13.84 -10.62 20.91
CA THR A 294 13.64 -11.30 22.19
C THR A 294 14.57 -10.82 23.30
N GLY A 295 15.58 -10.00 22.98
CA GLY A 295 16.61 -9.55 23.92
C GLY A 295 17.55 -10.66 24.38
N GLN A 296 17.55 -11.84 23.74
CA GLN A 296 18.43 -12.95 24.07
C GLN A 296 19.79 -12.75 23.37
N ARG A 297 20.89 -12.70 24.14
CA ARG A 297 22.26 -12.72 23.59
C ARG A 297 22.75 -14.17 23.43
N PRO A 298 23.52 -14.48 22.38
CA PRO A 298 24.15 -15.80 22.26
C PRO A 298 25.15 -15.99 23.40
N GLY A 299 24.94 -17.04 24.22
CA GLY A 299 25.82 -17.41 25.35
C GLY A 299 25.33 -17.00 26.75
N GLY A 300 24.15 -16.40 26.88
CA GLY A 300 23.53 -16.13 28.19
C GLY A 300 23.00 -17.41 28.83
N ASN A 301 23.82 -18.05 29.66
CA ASN A 301 23.45 -19.21 30.49
C ASN A 301 22.07 -18.98 31.15
N ARG A 302 21.09 -19.85 30.90
CA ARG A 302 19.86 -19.91 31.72
C ARG A 302 20.29 -20.28 33.13
N ARG A 303 20.43 -19.29 34.01
CA ARG A 303 20.56 -19.54 35.45
C ARG A 303 19.17 -19.55 36.06
N GLY A 304 18.81 -20.72 36.58
CA GLY A 304 17.92 -20.93 37.73
C GLY A 304 16.46 -20.56 37.52
#